data_AF-A0A416KST2-F1
#
_entry.id   AF-A0A416KST2-F1
#
_cell.length_a   1.000
_cell.length_b   1.000
_cell.length_c   1.000
_cell.angle_alpha   90.00
_cell.angle_beta   90.00
_cell.angle_gamma   90.00
#
_symmetry.space_group_name_H-M   'P 1'
#
loop_
_entity.id
_entity.type
_entity.pdbx_description
1 polymer ?
#
loop_
_entity_poly.entity_id
_entity_poly.type
_entity_poly.pdbx_seq_one_letter_code
_entity_poly.pdbx_strand_id
1 'polypeptide(L)' 'MRPLKGKVSITLDSDIIQTIRDYAEKDDRSFSQYINMVLKEYISRQGRTDET' A
#
# COMPACT_ATOMS: atom_id res chain seq x y z
N MET A 1 -11.41 -19.98 8.17
CA MET A 1 -11.51 -18.64 7.55
C MET A 1 -10.18 -17.95 7.74
N ARG A 2 -9.45 -17.61 6.67
CA ARG A 2 -8.15 -16.92 6.81
C ARG A 2 -8.41 -15.51 7.38
N PRO A 3 -7.58 -14.97 8.28
CA PRO A 3 -7.84 -13.67 8.88
C PRO A 3 -7.92 -12.58 7.80
N LEU A 4 -8.97 -11.78 7.85
CA LEU A 4 -9.44 -10.82 6.83
C LEU A 4 -8.58 -9.54 6.67
N LYS A 5 -7.26 -9.62 6.97
CA LYS A 5 -6.19 -8.59 7.02
C LYS A 5 -5.58 -8.52 8.42
N GLY A 6 -4.25 -8.53 8.52
CA GLY A 6 -3.51 -8.27 9.75
C GLY A 6 -3.21 -6.78 9.92
N LYS A 7 -3.25 -6.27 11.15
CA LYS A 7 -2.76 -4.92 11.46
C LYS A 7 -1.26 -4.97 11.71
N VAL A 8 -0.53 -4.04 11.12
CA VAL A 8 0.91 -3.85 11.33
C VAL A 8 1.18 -2.39 11.67
N SER A 9 2.24 -2.14 12.44
CA SER A 9 2.78 -0.80 12.67
C SER A 9 4.03 -0.65 11.81
N ILE A 10 4.11 0.45 11.06
CA ILE A 10 5.26 0.80 10.23
C ILE A 10 5.62 2.25 10.50
N THR A 11 6.91 2.57 10.43
CA THR A 11 7.40 3.95 10.46
C THR A 11 7.69 4.37 9.03
N LEU A 12 7.21 5.54 8.64
CA LEU A 12 7.40 6.15 7.32
C LEU A 12 7.81 7.61 7.51
N ASP A 13 8.57 8.15 6.57
CA ASP A 13 8.91 9.57 6.56
C ASP A 13 7.65 10.44 6.42
N SER A 14 7.68 11.63 7.02
CA SER A 14 6.48 12.47 7.13
C SER A 14 5.96 12.95 5.77
N ASP A 15 6.84 13.18 4.82
CA ASP A 15 6.53 13.55 3.44
C ASP A 15 5.84 12.41 2.68
N ILE A 16 6.29 11.17 2.91
CA ILE A 16 5.66 9.96 2.36
C ILE A 16 4.24 9.80 2.93
N ILE A 17 4.06 9.98 4.24
CA ILE A 17 2.72 9.92 4.86
C ILE A 17 1.78 10.96 4.23
N GLN A 18 2.25 12.19 4.03
CA GLN A 18 1.42 13.25 3.46
C GLN A 18 1.02 12.90 2.01
N THR A 19 1.98 12.47 1.20
CA THR A 19 1.76 12.10 -0.21
C THR A 19 0.73 10.98 -0.34
N ILE A 20 0.84 9.94 0.50
CA ILE A 20 -0.09 8.82 0.50
C ILE A 20 -1.50 9.27 0.91
N ARG A 21 -1.62 10.18 1.90
CA ARG A 21 -2.91 10.73 2.32
C ARG A 21 -3.57 11.50 1.18
N ASP A 22 -2.84 12.38 0.51
CA ASP A 22 -3.35 13.17 -0.60
C ASP A 22 -3.85 12.29 -1.76
N TYR A 23 -3.13 11.22 -2.07
CA TYR A 23 -3.57 10.27 -3.10
C TYR A 23 -4.77 9.44 -2.66
N ALA A 24 -4.81 9.00 -1.40
CA ALA A 24 -5.94 8.25 -0.87
C ALA A 24 -7.23 9.08 -0.90
N GLU A 25 -7.15 10.37 -0.56
CA GLU A 25 -8.28 11.31 -0.63
C GLU A 25 -8.75 11.53 -2.07
N LYS A 26 -7.81 11.72 -3.02
CA LYS A 26 -8.14 11.85 -4.45
C LYS A 26 -8.85 10.62 -5.03
N ASP A 27 -8.51 9.44 -4.54
CA ASP A 27 -9.08 8.15 -4.97
C ASP A 27 -10.36 7.74 -4.19
N ASP A 28 -10.82 8.57 -3.25
CA ASP A 28 -11.92 8.28 -2.30
C ASP A 28 -11.70 6.97 -1.50
N ARG A 29 -10.50 6.84 -0.91
CA ARG A 29 -10.07 5.63 -0.18
C ARG A 29 -9.43 5.96 1.15
N SER A 30 -9.50 5.00 2.07
CA SER A 30 -8.72 5.08 3.31
C SER A 30 -7.22 4.92 3.06
N PHE A 31 -6.40 5.56 3.90
CA PHE A 31 -4.94 5.46 3.88
C PHE A 31 -4.45 3.99 3.82
N SER A 32 -4.98 3.13 4.69
CA SER A 32 -4.61 1.71 4.74
C SER A 32 -5.02 0.96 3.46
N GLN A 33 -6.13 1.32 2.83
CA GLN A 33 -6.56 0.71 1.57
C GLN A 33 -5.66 1.14 0.42
N TYR A 34 -5.29 2.42 0.37
CA TYR A 34 -4.41 2.97 -0.66
C TYR A 34 -3.01 2.36 -0.57
N ILE A 35 -2.37 2.36 0.62
CA ILE A 35 -1.07 1.69 0.84
C ILE A 35 -1.13 0.23 0.42
N ASN A 36 -2.17 -0.50 0.83
CA ASN A 36 -2.28 -1.91 0.52
C ASN A 36 -2.44 -2.18 -1.00
N MET A 37 -3.06 -1.27 -1.75
CA MET A 37 -3.11 -1.34 -3.21
C MET A 37 -1.72 -1.13 -3.82
N VAL A 38 -1.01 -0.07 -3.42
CA VAL A 38 0.33 0.26 -3.92
C VAL A 38 1.31 -0.87 -3.63
N LEU A 39 1.31 -1.43 -2.42
CA LEU A 39 2.19 -2.54 -2.04
C LEU A 39 1.89 -3.81 -2.85
N LYS A 40 0.61 -4.13 -3.09
CA LYS A 40 0.24 -5.27 -3.95
C LYS A 40 0.74 -5.09 -5.37
N GLU A 41 0.59 -3.90 -5.92
CA GLU A 41 1.06 -3.59 -7.26
C GLU A 41 2.58 -3.69 -7.35
N TYR A 42 3.30 -3.13 -6.37
CA TYR A 42 4.75 -3.24 -6.29
C TYR A 42 5.22 -4.70 -6.24
N ILE A 43 4.66 -5.51 -5.34
CA ILE A 43 4.98 -6.94 -5.22
C ILE A 43 4.68 -7.68 -6.53
N SER A 44 3.55 -7.39 -7.18
CA SER A 44 3.19 -8.01 -8.46
C SER A 44 4.15 -7.63 -9.59
N ARG A 45 4.73 -6.43 -9.56
CA ARG A 45 5.74 -6.01 -10.53
C ARG A 45 7.08 -6.71 -10.30
N GLN A 46 7.47 -6.90 -9.02
CA GLN A 46 8.69 -7.64 -8.66
C GLN A 46 8.58 -9.13 -9.00
N GLY A 47 7.44 -9.77 -8.72
CA GLY A 47 7.25 -11.19 -9.05
C GLY A 47 7.27 -11.50 -10.56
N ARG A 48 7.02 -10.51 -11.44
CA ARG A 48 7.18 -10.65 -12.89
C ARG A 48 8.62 -10.51 -13.37
N THR A 49 9.49 -9.90 -12.56
CA THR A 49 10.90 -9.72 -12.91
C THR A 49 11.75 -10.95 -12.60
N ASP A 50 11.24 -11.88 -11.79
CA ASP A 50 11.88 -13.18 -11.50
C ASP A 50 11.58 -14.28 -12.55
N GLU A 51 10.69 -14.01 -13.52
CA GLU A 51 10.28 -14.96 -14.58
C GLU A 51 10.86 -14.64 -15.97
N THR A 52 11.86 -13.74 -16.07
CA THR A 52 12.58 -13.43 -17.33
C THR A 52 14.08 -13.60 -17.15
#